data_AF-A0A936T4H8-F1
#
_entry.id   AF-A0A936T4H8-F1
#
_cell.length_a   1.000
_cell.length_b   1.000
_cell.length_c   1.000
_cell.angle_alpha   90.00
_cell.angle_beta   90.00
_cell.angle_gamma   90.00
#
_symmetry.space_group_name_H-M   'P 1'
#
loop_
_entity.id
_entity.type
_entity.pdbx_description
1 polymer ?
#
loop_
_entity_poly.entity_id
_entity_poly.type
_entity_poly.pdbx_seq_one_letter_code
_entity_poly.pdbx_strand_id
1 'polypeptide(L)'
;MFMYALAFAIVLGFPLSGFAQFIDRGEYVEVSKGVRLCSNARLDTSKGMLDPENRFWRVTSIPRANRTQTVDAFVLESAYDRKSGETTLEARQYDEGYATLFKRATEQKGMLLMVSPRDGQVEATVEICRKMH
;
A
#
# COMPACT_ATOMS: atom_id res chain seq x y z
N MET A 1 -13.24 -15.07 -53.95
CA MET A 1 -13.82 -16.01 -52.99
C MET A 1 -13.33 -15.61 -51.60
N PHE A 2 -14.25 -15.00 -50.83
CA PHE A 2 -14.30 -14.75 -49.39
C PHE A 2 -12.97 -14.80 -48.59
N MET A 3 -12.44 -13.65 -48.19
CA MET A 3 -12.73 -13.00 -46.90
C MET A 3 -11.84 -13.53 -45.76
N TYR A 4 -10.99 -12.64 -45.25
CA TYR A 4 -10.62 -12.50 -43.84
C TYR A 4 -10.30 -13.79 -43.06
N ALA A 5 -9.02 -14.14 -43.00
CA ALA A 5 -8.45 -14.76 -41.80
C ALA A 5 -7.64 -13.72 -41.02
N LEU A 6 -8.26 -12.55 -40.80
CA LEU A 6 -7.87 -11.59 -39.80
C LEU A 6 -8.45 -12.11 -38.48
N ALA A 7 -7.70 -12.98 -37.79
CA ALA A 7 -8.09 -13.45 -36.47
C ALA A 7 -7.76 -12.37 -35.42
N PHE A 8 -8.55 -11.30 -35.43
CA PHE A 8 -8.75 -10.41 -34.30
C PHE A 8 -9.57 -11.18 -33.25
N ALA A 9 -8.92 -11.63 -32.18
CA ALA A 9 -9.56 -12.07 -30.94
C ALA A 9 -8.45 -12.33 -29.92
N ILE A 10 -8.30 -11.65 -28.78
CA ILE A 10 -9.12 -10.69 -28.06
C ILE A 10 -8.08 -9.83 -27.34
N VAL A 11 -8.18 -8.51 -27.50
CA VAL A 11 -7.65 -7.56 -26.53
C VAL A 11 -8.40 -7.87 -25.23
N LEU A 12 -7.82 -8.75 -24.41
CA LEU A 12 -8.28 -8.95 -23.04
C LEU A 12 -7.96 -7.64 -22.36
N GLY A 13 -8.98 -6.78 -22.31
CA GLY A 13 -9.05 -5.61 -21.44
C GLY A 13 -8.99 -6.06 -19.99
N PHE A 14 -7.83 -6.53 -19.56
CA PHE A 14 -7.45 -6.37 -18.18
C PHE A 14 -7.27 -4.87 -17.97
N PRO A 15 -7.99 -4.25 -17.03
CA PRO A 15 -7.55 -2.94 -16.54
C PRO A 15 -6.17 -3.18 -15.90
N LEU A 16 -5.12 -2.95 -16.67
CA LEU A 16 -3.70 -3.07 -16.32
C LEU A 16 -3.26 -2.12 -15.19
N SER A 17 -4.20 -1.39 -14.58
CA SER A 17 -3.92 -0.26 -13.70
C SER A 17 -4.11 -0.57 -12.20
N GLY A 18 -4.67 -1.75 -11.85
CA GLY A 18 -4.95 -2.11 -10.44
C GLY A 18 -4.19 -3.34 -9.91
N PHE A 19 -3.72 -4.24 -10.78
CA PHE A 19 -3.12 -5.53 -10.38
C PHE A 19 -1.58 -5.54 -10.42
N ALA A 20 -0.93 -4.51 -10.96
CA ALA A 20 0.54 -4.45 -11.06
C ALA A 20 1.25 -3.95 -9.79
N GLN A 21 0.49 -3.60 -8.75
CA GLN A 21 1.03 -2.98 -7.55
C GLN A 21 1.50 -4.00 -6.50
N PHE A 22 1.13 -5.27 -6.65
CA PHE A 22 1.66 -6.37 -5.86
C PHE A 22 1.55 -7.72 -6.60
N ILE A 23 2.38 -8.69 -6.21
CA ILE A 23 2.39 -10.07 -6.69
C ILE A 23 2.03 -10.99 -5.54
N ASP A 24 1.08 -11.89 -5.77
CA ASP A 24 0.74 -12.92 -4.80
C ASP A 24 1.65 -14.15 -4.93
N ARG A 25 2.18 -14.61 -3.79
CA ARG A 25 3.03 -15.80 -3.67
C ARG A 25 2.38 -16.88 -2.80
N GLY A 26 1.07 -16.78 -2.56
CA GLY A 26 0.29 -17.71 -1.75
C GLY A 26 0.33 -17.33 -0.28
N GLU A 27 1.42 -17.66 0.42
CA GLU A 27 1.56 -17.37 1.85
C GLU A 27 1.83 -15.87 2.13
N TYR A 28 2.44 -15.18 1.17
CA TYR A 28 2.86 -13.80 1.29
C TYR A 28 2.61 -13.02 -0.01
N VAL A 29 2.70 -11.70 0.11
CA VAL A 29 2.50 -10.75 -0.97
C VAL A 29 3.78 -9.93 -1.17
N GLU A 30 4.17 -9.71 -2.41
CA GLU A 30 5.26 -8.81 -2.78
C GLU A 30 4.67 -7.50 -3.29
N VAL A 31 4.84 -6.40 -2.55
CA VAL A 31 4.34 -5.08 -2.94
C VAL A 31 5.41 -4.34 -3.73
N SER A 32 5.05 -3.70 -4.84
CA SER A 32 6.02 -2.96 -5.65
C SER A 32 6.66 -1.81 -4.86
N LYS A 33 7.98 -1.61 -5.02
CA LYS A 33 8.68 -0.48 -4.41
C LYS A 33 8.05 0.85 -4.87
N GLY A 34 7.91 1.78 -3.93
CA GLY A 34 7.32 3.12 -4.14
C GLY A 34 5.80 3.17 -3.97
N VAL A 35 5.14 2.01 -3.86
CA VAL A 35 3.70 1.96 -3.60
C VAL A 35 3.39 2.58 -2.23
N ARG A 36 2.36 3.43 -2.21
CA ARG A 36 1.80 4.00 -0.99
C ARG A 36 0.68 3.11 -0.47
N LEU A 37 0.67 2.91 0.84
CA LEU A 37 -0.28 2.10 1.55
C LEU A 37 -1.06 2.99 2.52
N CYS A 38 -2.37 2.80 2.53
CA CYS A 38 -3.33 3.57 3.30
C CYS A 38 -3.88 2.65 4.40
N SER A 39 -3.95 3.13 5.64
CA SER A 39 -4.66 2.40 6.69
C SER A 39 -6.16 2.43 6.40
N ASN A 40 -6.85 1.34 6.70
CA ASN A 40 -8.30 1.39 6.83
C ASN A 40 -8.65 1.55 8.31
N ALA A 41 -9.01 2.78 8.69
CA ALA A 41 -9.27 3.19 10.07
C ALA A 41 -10.36 2.37 10.79
N ARG A 42 -11.17 1.59 10.08
CA ARG A 42 -12.17 0.71 10.71
C ARG A 42 -11.57 -0.48 11.47
N LEU A 43 -10.30 -0.83 11.22
CA LEU A 43 -9.70 -2.07 11.75
C LEU A 43 -8.38 -1.86 12.52
N ASP A 44 -7.82 -0.65 12.49
CA ASP A 44 -6.56 -0.33 13.18
C ASP A 44 -6.83 0.01 14.65
N THR A 45 -7.17 -1.02 15.45
CA THR A 45 -7.37 -0.88 16.91
C THR A 45 -6.07 -1.03 17.70
N SER A 46 -4.93 -1.17 17.02
CA SER A 46 -3.63 -1.45 17.64
C SER A 46 -2.81 -0.19 17.89
N LYS A 47 -2.69 0.15 19.17
CA LYS A 47 -1.66 1.02 19.78
C LYS A 47 -1.76 2.52 19.45
N GLY A 48 -2.61 3.21 20.22
CA GLY A 48 -2.22 4.44 20.92
C GLY A 48 -1.69 5.62 20.09
N MET A 49 -2.05 5.72 18.80
CA MET A 49 -1.76 6.91 18.00
C MET A 49 -2.99 7.81 17.93
N LEU A 50 -2.78 9.13 18.04
CA LEU A 50 -3.82 10.15 18.17
C LEU A 50 -4.72 10.30 16.93
N ASP A 51 -4.31 9.75 15.78
CA ASP A 51 -5.15 9.74 14.57
C ASP A 51 -4.75 8.61 13.58
N PRO A 52 -5.37 7.42 13.66
CA PRO A 52 -5.12 6.32 12.73
C PRO A 52 -5.64 6.60 11.30
N GLU A 53 -6.50 7.61 11.09
CA GLU A 53 -7.02 7.95 9.75
C GLU A 53 -5.95 8.60 8.85
N ASN A 54 -4.94 9.22 9.47
CA ASN A 54 -3.91 9.97 8.76
C ASN A 54 -2.55 9.24 8.67
N ARG A 55 -2.50 7.95 8.99
CA ARG A 55 -1.27 7.13 8.90
C ARG A 55 -1.16 6.43 7.55
N PHE A 56 0.00 6.61 6.91
CA PHE A 56 0.34 6.03 5.62
C PHE A 56 1.70 5.34 5.68
N TRP A 57 1.94 4.43 4.73
CA TRP A 57 3.24 3.81 4.54
C TRP A 57 3.68 3.90 3.09
N ARG A 58 5.00 3.88 2.87
CA ARG A 58 5.59 3.74 1.55
C ARG A 58 6.54 2.57 1.53
N VAL A 59 6.37 1.66 0.58
CA VAL A 59 7.31 0.54 0.37
C VAL A 59 8.61 1.08 -0.21
N THR A 60 9.73 0.89 0.48
CA THR A 60 11.04 1.44 0.08
C THR A 60 12.02 0.40 -0.43
N SER A 61 11.74 -0.89 -0.25
CA SER A 61 12.57 -1.98 -0.77
C SER A 61 11.81 -2.98 -1.62
N ILE A 62 12.56 -3.66 -2.49
CA ILE A 62 12.14 -4.95 -3.05
C ILE A 62 12.12 -6.02 -1.92
N PRO A 63 11.44 -7.16 -2.13
CA PRO A 63 11.49 -8.30 -1.20
C PRO A 63 12.93 -8.78 -0.95
N ARG A 64 13.29 -8.96 0.31
CA ARG A 64 14.57 -9.54 0.74
C ARG A 64 14.52 -11.08 0.67
N ALA A 65 15.66 -11.74 0.87
CA ALA A 65 15.73 -13.21 0.90
C ALA A 65 14.80 -13.85 1.95
N ASN A 66 14.55 -13.15 3.06
CA ASN A 66 13.61 -13.56 4.10
C ASN A 66 12.16 -13.10 3.83
N ARG A 67 11.84 -12.68 2.60
CA ARG A 67 10.52 -12.22 2.12
C ARG A 67 10.02 -10.91 2.73
N THR A 68 10.77 -10.31 3.65
CA THR A 68 10.40 -9.00 4.23
C THR A 68 10.63 -7.87 3.24
N GLN A 69 9.88 -6.78 3.42
CA GLN A 69 10.04 -5.53 2.71
C GLN A 69 10.14 -4.37 3.70
N THR A 70 10.95 -3.38 3.35
CA THR A 70 11.07 -2.16 4.16
C THR A 70 9.98 -1.17 3.78
N VAL A 71 9.38 -0.57 4.80
CA VAL A 71 8.38 0.48 4.69
C VAL A 71 8.78 1.69 5.53
N ASP A 72 8.45 2.87 5.03
CA ASP A 72 8.56 4.12 5.78
C ASP A 72 7.16 4.56 6.18
N ALA A 73 6.92 4.80 7.47
CA ALA A 73 5.65 5.32 7.97
C ALA A 73 5.65 6.86 7.96
N PHE A 74 4.56 7.47 7.51
CA PHE A 74 4.40 8.92 7.48
C PHE A 74 2.94 9.32 7.75
N VAL A 75 2.75 10.54 8.22
CA VAL A 75 1.44 11.18 8.40
C VAL A 75 1.30 12.37 7.47
N LEU A 76 0.07 12.67 7.06
CA LEU A 76 -0.24 13.90 6.32
C LEU A 76 -0.81 14.93 7.31
N GLU A 77 -0.10 16.04 7.48
CA GLU A 77 -0.50 17.12 8.38
C GLU A 77 -0.75 18.40 7.58
N SER A 78 -1.75 19.17 8.00
CA SER A 78 -1.99 20.51 7.45
C SER A 78 -1.05 21.52 8.11
N ALA A 79 -0.26 22.22 7.29
CA ALA A 79 0.60 23.30 7.70
C ALA A 79 0.04 24.63 7.21
N TYR A 80 -0.28 25.54 8.13
CA TYR A 80 -0.73 26.89 7.80
C TYR A 80 0.46 27.87 7.80
N ASP A 81 0.75 28.45 6.64
CA ASP A 81 1.72 29.54 6.54
C ASP A 81 1.05 30.88 6.82
N ARG A 82 1.38 31.46 7.98
CA ARG A 82 0.85 32.77 8.41
C ARG A 82 1.27 33.93 7.50
N LYS A 83 2.36 33.81 6.74
CA LYS A 83 2.86 34.87 5.85
C LYS A 83 2.11 34.91 4.53
N SER A 84 1.83 33.75 3.94
CA SER A 84 1.08 33.65 2.67
C SER A 84 -0.43 33.54 2.89
N GLY A 85 -0.88 33.06 4.06
CA GLY A 85 -2.27 32.71 4.33
C GLY A 85 -2.68 31.36 3.74
N GLU A 86 -1.73 30.58 3.20
CA GLU A 86 -2.01 29.30 2.57
C GLU A 86 -1.95 28.14 3.57
N THR A 87 -2.78 27.12 3.35
CA THR A 87 -2.71 25.85 4.06
C THR A 87 -2.23 24.77 3.10
N THR A 88 -1.12 24.11 3.41
CA THR A 88 -0.56 23.02 2.61
C THR A 88 -0.70 21.69 3.36
N LEU A 89 -0.71 20.58 2.63
CA LEU A 89 -0.59 19.24 3.21
C LEU A 89 0.85 18.79 3.09
N GLU A 90 1.49 18.52 4.23
CA GLU A 90 2.87 18.07 4.30
C GLU A 90 2.94 16.62 4.81
N ALA A 91 3.77 15.81 4.15
CA ALA A 91 4.08 14.47 4.61
C ALA A 91 5.19 14.53 5.65
N ARG A 92 4.89 14.16 6.90
CA ARG A 92 5.85 14.09 8.00
C ARG A 92 6.18 12.63 8.26
N GLN A 93 7.46 12.29 8.19
CA GLN A 93 7.92 10.94 8.54
C GLN A 93 7.68 10.71 10.03
N TYR A 94 7.01 9.61 10.35
CA TYR A 94 6.63 9.27 11.72
C TYR A 94 7.61 8.26 12.34
N ASP A 95 8.08 7.30 11.54
CA ASP A 95 8.98 6.24 12.00
C ASP A 95 10.14 6.03 11.01
N GLU A 96 11.26 5.54 11.53
CA GLU A 96 12.37 5.09 10.69
C GLU A 96 11.95 3.87 9.86
N GLY A 97 12.58 3.68 8.70
CA GLY A 97 12.21 2.59 7.79
C GLY A 97 12.39 1.21 8.45
N TYR A 98 11.31 0.44 8.57
CA TYR A 98 11.31 -0.87 9.24
C TYR A 98 10.86 -2.00 8.31
N ALA A 99 11.20 -3.24 8.66
CA ALA A 99 10.90 -4.42 7.86
C ALA A 99 9.56 -5.04 8.27
N THR A 100 8.72 -5.37 7.30
CA THR A 100 7.41 -6.04 7.46
C THR A 100 7.28 -7.20 6.49
N LEU A 101 6.44 -8.17 6.82
CA LEU A 101 5.89 -9.15 5.87
C LEU A 101 4.51 -8.67 5.40
N PHE A 102 4.22 -8.83 4.12
CA PHE A 102 2.86 -8.60 3.61
C PHE A 102 2.15 -9.93 3.42
N LYS A 103 0.91 -10.02 3.91
CA LYS A 103 0.00 -11.16 3.67
C LYS A 103 -1.33 -10.66 3.14
N ARG A 104 -2.10 -11.53 2.48
CA ARG A 104 -3.50 -11.19 2.15
C ARG A 104 -4.34 -11.16 3.41
N ALA A 105 -5.18 -10.16 3.57
CA ALA A 105 -6.25 -10.21 4.55
C ALA A 105 -7.39 -11.08 3.98
N THR A 106 -7.48 -12.34 4.41
CA THR A 106 -8.48 -13.29 3.88
C THR A 106 -9.92 -12.85 4.12
N GLU A 107 -10.15 -12.12 5.20
CA GLU A 107 -11.47 -11.62 5.59
C GLU A 107 -11.85 -10.30 4.90
N GLN A 108 -10.87 -9.56 4.37
CA GLN A 108 -11.08 -8.22 3.80
C GLN A 108 -10.50 -8.16 2.37
N LYS A 109 -11.37 -8.38 1.39
CA LYS A 109 -10.97 -8.41 -0.03
C LYS A 109 -10.23 -7.13 -0.43
N GLY A 110 -9.04 -7.30 -1.02
CA GLY A 110 -8.21 -6.19 -1.51
C GLY A 110 -7.27 -5.58 -0.48
N MET A 111 -7.35 -6.01 0.79
CA MET A 111 -6.47 -5.54 1.86
C MET A 111 -5.27 -6.48 2.04
N LEU A 112 -4.19 -5.91 2.57
CA LEU A 112 -2.96 -6.57 2.96
C LEU A 112 -2.76 -6.41 4.47
N LEU A 113 -2.22 -7.43 5.10
CA LEU A 113 -1.76 -7.39 6.48
C LEU A 113 -0.26 -7.08 6.48
N MET A 114 0.13 -6.07 7.24
CA MET A 114 1.51 -5.84 7.64
C MET A 114 1.78 -6.66 8.89
N VAL A 115 2.69 -7.61 8.80
CA VAL A 115 2.98 -8.58 9.84
C VAL A 115 4.42 -8.41 10.28
N SER A 116 4.61 -8.24 11.59
CA SER A 116 5.93 -8.09 12.18
C SER A 116 6.77 -9.34 11.94
N PRO A 117 7.99 -9.23 11.38
CA PRO A 117 8.85 -10.39 11.19
C PRO A 117 9.45 -10.91 12.51
N ARG A 118 9.29 -10.17 13.62
CA ARG A 118 9.86 -10.53 14.94
C ARG A 118 8.98 -11.52 15.69
N ASP A 119 7.68 -11.24 15.78
CA ASP A 119 6.73 -11.99 16.61
C ASP A 119 5.50 -12.48 15.83
N GLY A 120 5.38 -12.13 14.54
CA GLY A 120 4.27 -12.53 13.70
C GLY A 120 2.97 -11.78 13.99
N GLN A 121 2.98 -10.74 14.83
CA GLN A 121 1.78 -9.94 15.09
C GLN A 121 1.42 -9.08 13.88
N VAL A 122 0.11 -8.89 13.67
CA VAL A 122 -0.39 -7.92 12.68
C VAL A 122 -0.17 -6.53 13.24
N GLU A 123 0.63 -5.74 12.55
CA GLU A 123 0.94 -4.34 12.89
C GLU A 123 -0.07 -3.38 12.29
N ALA A 124 -0.58 -3.67 11.09
CA ALA A 124 -1.60 -2.88 10.43
C ALA A 124 -2.33 -3.69 9.34
N THR A 125 -3.55 -3.28 9.04
CA THR A 125 -4.30 -3.72 7.85
C THR A 125 -4.36 -2.56 6.87
N VAL A 126 -3.77 -2.74 5.69
CA VAL A 126 -3.56 -1.68 4.71
C VAL A 126 -4.12 -2.04 3.35
N GLU A 127 -4.52 -1.03 2.60
CA GLU A 127 -4.75 -1.16 1.16
C GLU A 127 -3.73 -0.36 0.39
N ILE A 128 -3.61 -0.67 -0.90
CA ILE A 128 -2.85 0.20 -1.78
C ILE A 128 -3.67 1.45 -2.03
N CYS A 129 -3.09 2.60 -1.68
CA CYS A 129 -3.71 3.87 -1.91
C CYS A 129 -4.01 4.02 -3.41
N ARG A 130 -5.27 4.32 -3.75
CA ARG A 130 -5.59 4.81 -5.09
C ARG A 130 -4.80 6.11 -5.30
N LYS A 131 -4.33 6.35 -6.52
CA LYS A 131 -3.78 7.67 -6.87
C LYS A 131 -4.86 8.70 -6.51
N MET A 132 -4.56 9.58 -5.55
CA MET A 132 -5.32 10.82 -5.40
C MET A 132 -5.13 11.56 -6.72
N HIS A 133 -6.23 11.74 -7.44
CA HIS A 133 -6.29 12.42 -8.72
C HIS A 133 -6.42 13.93 -8.48
#